data_AF-A0A1J1LF73-F1
#
_entry.id   AF-A0A1J1LF73-F1
#
_cell.length_a   1.000
_cell.length_b   1.000
_cell.length_c   1.000
_cell.angle_alpha   90.00
_cell.angle_beta   90.00
_cell.angle_gamma   90.00
#
_symmetry.space_group_name_H-M   'P 1'
#
loop_
_entity.id
_entity.type
_entity.pdbx_description
1 polymer ?
#
loop_
_entity_poly.entity_id
_entity_poly.type
_entity_poly.pdbx_seq_one_letter_code
_entity_poly.pdbx_strand_id
1 'polypeptide(L)'
;MSLSLEQQINYWTQYRPSHPDDVRGYIQRGMVYFKLAKIAESIQDFDHAEQLNPTVKPYLWQRGLSYYYSQQYQLGAEQFEIDLTVNSQDVEETVWRYLCIAQFQGVEAAKNTLLPVKNDPRPVLRSVYDLFAGNCTPEDLLKIGQNQGKRGNFYSHLYLGLYHEAEQNIEQAKTYINQAATEYKIDDYMWNLAVVHQNIKFGVEL
;
A
#
# COMPACT_ATOMS: atom_id res chain seq x y z
N MET A 1 -19.55 15.50 3.34
CA MET A 1 -19.63 14.04 3.08
C MET A 1 -18.67 13.74 1.93
N SER A 2 -17.76 12.80 2.09
CA SER A 2 -16.94 12.30 0.98
C SER A 2 -17.85 11.52 0.00
N LEU A 3 -17.55 11.60 -1.30
CA LEU A 3 -18.25 10.85 -2.33
C LEU A 3 -18.02 9.34 -2.14
N SER A 4 -19.01 8.50 -2.45
CA SER A 4 -18.80 7.05 -2.51
C SER A 4 -17.78 6.69 -3.61
N LEU A 5 -17.15 5.51 -3.54
CA LEU A 5 -16.22 5.07 -4.59
C LEU A 5 -16.90 4.98 -5.96
N GLU A 6 -18.18 4.61 -6.00
CA GLU A 6 -19.01 4.60 -7.23
C GLU A 6 -19.21 6.01 -7.79
N GLN A 7 -19.48 6.99 -6.93
CA GLN A 7 -19.59 8.39 -7.35
C GLN A 7 -18.25 8.93 -7.84
N GLN A 8 -17.14 8.57 -7.17
CA GLN A 8 -15.80 8.97 -7.59
C GLN A 8 -15.42 8.38 -8.95
N ILE A 9 -15.68 7.09 -9.19
CA ILE A 9 -15.32 6.46 -10.47
C ILE A 9 -16.17 7.00 -11.62
N ASN A 10 -17.46 7.27 -11.38
CA ASN A 10 -18.33 7.89 -12.37
C ASN A 10 -17.85 9.29 -12.73
N TYR A 11 -17.48 10.10 -11.73
CA TYR A 11 -16.93 11.44 -11.95
C TYR A 11 -15.68 11.41 -12.84
N TRP A 12 -14.67 10.63 -12.47
CA TRP A 12 -13.41 10.59 -13.23
C TRP A 12 -13.57 9.97 -14.62
N THR A 13 -14.51 9.05 -14.80
CA THR A 13 -14.85 8.48 -16.11
C THR A 13 -15.46 9.52 -17.04
N GLN A 14 -16.34 10.39 -16.51
CA GLN A 14 -16.96 11.48 -17.26
C GLN A 14 -16.03 12.70 -17.44
N TYR A 15 -15.05 12.88 -16.55
CA TYR A 15 -14.08 13.97 -16.61
C TYR A 15 -13.17 13.86 -17.85
N ARG A 16 -12.70 12.64 -18.14
CA ARG A 16 -11.66 12.35 -19.13
C ARG A 16 -11.99 12.80 -20.56
N PRO A 17 -13.19 12.57 -21.14
CA PRO A 17 -13.47 13.01 -22.51
C PRO A 17 -13.29 14.51 -22.76
N SER A 18 -13.55 15.35 -21.74
CA SER A 18 -13.36 16.81 -21.81
C SER A 18 -11.93 17.26 -21.47
N HIS A 19 -11.11 16.36 -20.92
CA HIS A 19 -9.73 16.61 -20.48
C HIS A 19 -8.83 15.40 -20.83
N PRO A 20 -8.72 15.02 -22.12
CA PRO A 20 -8.13 13.75 -22.52
C PRO A 20 -6.63 13.63 -22.19
N ASP A 21 -5.94 14.76 -22.08
CA ASP A 21 -4.50 14.86 -21.81
C ASP A 21 -4.19 15.30 -20.37
N ASP A 22 -5.21 15.45 -19.50
CA ASP A 22 -4.96 15.77 -18.10
C ASP A 22 -4.55 14.51 -17.32
N VAL A 23 -3.24 14.41 -17.07
CA VAL A 23 -2.57 13.37 -16.29
C VAL A 23 -3.26 13.13 -14.94
N ARG A 24 -3.74 14.19 -14.28
CA ARG A 24 -4.41 14.08 -12.97
C ARG A 24 -5.66 13.22 -13.05
N GLY A 25 -6.43 13.31 -14.14
CA GLY A 25 -7.65 12.54 -14.33
C GLY A 25 -7.38 11.03 -14.30
N TYR A 26 -6.31 10.59 -14.98
CA TYR A 26 -5.89 9.19 -14.98
C TYR A 26 -5.36 8.74 -13.62
N ILE A 27 -4.49 9.51 -12.97
CA ILE A 27 -3.98 9.16 -11.64
C ILE A 27 -5.13 8.97 -10.64
N GLN A 28 -6.07 9.92 -10.59
CA GLN A 28 -7.18 9.87 -9.65
C GLN A 28 -8.13 8.70 -9.95
N ARG A 29 -8.38 8.42 -11.23
CA ARG A 29 -9.21 7.28 -11.62
C ARG A 29 -8.52 5.94 -11.32
N GLY A 30 -7.22 5.83 -11.56
CA GLY A 30 -6.41 4.66 -11.21
C GLY A 30 -6.40 4.38 -9.70
N MET A 31 -6.32 5.43 -8.87
CA MET A 31 -6.47 5.32 -7.42
C MET A 31 -7.86 4.80 -7.02
N VAL A 32 -8.93 5.25 -7.68
CA VAL A 32 -10.30 4.79 -7.37
C VAL A 32 -10.52 3.35 -7.86
N TYR A 33 -10.01 2.99 -9.04
CA TYR A 33 -10.03 1.60 -9.53
C TYR A 33 -9.35 0.66 -8.53
N PHE A 34 -8.19 1.04 -8.00
CA PHE A 34 -7.53 0.25 -6.95
C PHE A 34 -8.43 0.02 -5.74
N LYS A 35 -9.04 1.08 -5.20
CA LYS A 35 -9.95 0.99 -4.04
C LYS A 35 -11.19 0.13 -4.31
N LEU A 36 -11.58 -0.02 -5.57
CA LEU A 36 -12.64 -0.92 -6.03
C LEU A 36 -12.15 -2.35 -6.32
N ALA A 37 -10.90 -2.68 -5.97
CA ALA A 37 -10.23 -3.93 -6.29
C ALA A 37 -10.13 -4.23 -7.81
N LYS A 38 -10.24 -3.20 -8.66
CA LYS A 38 -10.07 -3.25 -10.12
C LYS A 38 -8.62 -3.00 -10.49
N ILE A 39 -7.78 -3.99 -10.20
CA ILE A 39 -6.31 -3.84 -10.21
C ILE A 39 -5.78 -3.61 -11.63
N ALA A 40 -6.31 -4.31 -12.64
CA ALA A 40 -5.85 -4.15 -14.02
C ALA A 40 -6.15 -2.75 -14.57
N GLU A 41 -7.37 -2.24 -14.35
CA GLU A 41 -7.76 -0.90 -14.75
C GLU A 41 -6.97 0.19 -14.00
N SER A 42 -6.63 -0.07 -12.74
CA SER A 42 -5.75 0.80 -11.96
C SER A 42 -4.37 0.96 -12.60
N ILE A 43 -3.73 -0.15 -12.98
CA ILE A 43 -2.43 -0.15 -13.66
C ILE A 43 -2.53 0.59 -15.00
N GLN A 44 -3.54 0.28 -15.80
CA GLN A 44 -3.73 0.90 -17.12
C GLN A 44 -3.81 2.44 -17.03
N ASP A 45 -4.51 2.97 -16.02
CA ASP A 45 -4.60 4.40 -15.80
C ASP A 45 -3.28 5.03 -15.35
N PHE A 46 -2.53 4.37 -14.47
CA PHE A 46 -1.20 4.86 -14.08
C PHE A 46 -0.19 4.81 -15.24
N ASP A 47 -0.23 3.75 -16.05
CA ASP A 47 0.61 3.60 -17.24
C ASP A 47 0.31 4.70 -18.26
N HIS A 48 -0.97 5.03 -18.46
CA HIS A 48 -1.36 6.12 -19.34
C HIS A 48 -0.95 7.49 -18.79
N ALA A 49 -1.05 7.71 -17.47
CA ALA A 49 -0.55 8.92 -16.83
C ALA A 49 0.97 9.10 -17.07
N GLU A 50 1.77 8.04 -16.93
CA GLU A 50 3.21 8.04 -17.23
C GLU A 50 3.48 8.32 -18.73
N GLN A 51 2.68 7.74 -19.64
CA GLN A 51 2.83 7.99 -21.09
C GLN A 51 2.58 9.45 -21.46
N LEU A 52 1.55 10.08 -20.87
CA LEU A 52 1.24 11.50 -21.09
C LEU A 52 2.30 12.42 -20.48
N ASN A 53 2.80 12.07 -19.29
CA ASN A 53 3.88 12.81 -18.65
C ASN A 53 4.84 11.89 -17.88
N PRO A 54 6.01 11.55 -18.46
CA PRO A 54 6.98 10.70 -17.80
C PRO A 54 7.50 11.24 -16.46
N THR A 55 7.41 12.56 -16.20
CA THR A 55 7.88 13.14 -14.94
C THR A 55 7.02 12.77 -13.74
N VAL A 56 5.81 12.23 -13.95
CA VAL A 56 4.98 11.78 -12.82
C VAL A 56 5.41 10.43 -12.28
N LYS A 57 6.20 9.65 -13.03
CA LYS A 57 6.58 8.27 -12.66
C LYS A 57 7.07 8.11 -11.21
N PRO A 58 7.95 8.97 -10.67
CA PRO A 58 8.44 8.84 -9.29
C PRO A 58 7.41 9.20 -8.21
N TYR A 59 6.21 9.62 -8.60
CA TYR A 59 5.13 10.00 -7.69
C TYR A 59 3.95 9.02 -7.77
N LEU A 60 4.11 7.88 -8.45
CA LEU A 60 3.06 6.88 -8.69
C LEU A 60 3.22 5.64 -7.78
N TRP A 61 3.50 5.83 -6.49
CA TRP A 61 3.63 4.71 -5.54
C TRP A 61 2.39 3.81 -5.47
N GLN A 62 1.20 4.34 -5.74
CA GLN A 62 -0.01 3.53 -5.83
C GLN A 62 0.03 2.52 -6.98
N ARG A 63 0.77 2.81 -8.05
CA ARG A 63 1.02 1.85 -9.14
C ARG A 63 1.85 0.67 -8.64
N GLY A 64 2.83 0.91 -7.77
CA GLY A 64 3.61 -0.15 -7.11
C GLY A 64 2.70 -1.09 -6.30
N LEU A 65 1.71 -0.53 -5.60
CA LEU A 65 0.69 -1.33 -4.93
C LEU A 65 -0.15 -2.14 -5.92
N SER A 66 -0.63 -1.52 -7.00
CA SER A 66 -1.37 -2.25 -8.04
C SER A 66 -0.53 -3.38 -8.68
N TYR A 67 0.78 -3.19 -8.85
CA TYR A 67 1.69 -4.26 -9.26
C TYR A 67 1.77 -5.40 -8.24
N TYR A 68 1.85 -5.10 -6.93
CA TYR A 68 1.80 -6.12 -5.89
C TYR A 68 0.53 -6.98 -5.99
N TYR A 69 -0.64 -6.35 -6.12
CA TYR A 69 -1.92 -7.09 -6.18
C TYR A 69 -2.18 -7.79 -7.52
N SER A 70 -1.48 -7.41 -8.59
CA SER A 70 -1.45 -8.17 -9.84
C SER A 70 -0.34 -9.21 -9.89
N GLN A 71 0.35 -9.45 -8.76
CA GLN A 71 1.47 -10.40 -8.63
C GLN A 71 2.68 -10.07 -9.51
N GLN A 72 2.77 -8.84 -9.99
CA GLN A 72 3.90 -8.32 -10.75
C GLN A 72 4.95 -7.76 -9.78
N TYR A 73 5.42 -8.60 -8.86
CA TYR A 73 6.22 -8.19 -7.72
C TYR A 73 7.53 -7.51 -8.10
N GLN A 74 8.19 -7.97 -9.17
CA GLN A 74 9.41 -7.31 -9.66
C GLN A 74 9.13 -5.86 -10.08
N LEU A 75 8.07 -5.61 -10.88
CA LEU A 75 7.67 -4.26 -11.28
C LEU A 75 7.24 -3.40 -10.08
N GLY A 76 6.60 -4.02 -9.08
CA GLY A 76 6.26 -3.34 -7.83
C GLY A 76 7.50 -2.87 -7.08
N ALA A 77 8.49 -3.75 -6.89
CA ALA A 77 9.75 -3.40 -6.24
C ALA A 77 10.50 -2.29 -7.00
N GLU A 78 10.59 -2.40 -8.33
CA GLU A 78 11.19 -1.38 -9.19
C GLU A 78 10.46 -0.02 -9.08
N GLN A 79 9.13 -0.02 -9.04
CA GLN A 79 8.36 1.22 -8.87
C GLN A 79 8.66 1.88 -7.52
N PHE A 80 8.66 1.13 -6.41
CA PHE A 80 8.98 1.69 -5.09
C PHE A 80 10.43 2.18 -5.00
N GLU A 81 11.39 1.54 -5.68
CA GLU A 81 12.76 2.06 -5.79
C GLU A 81 12.80 3.42 -6.48
N ILE A 82 12.00 3.60 -7.55
CA ILE A 82 11.89 4.88 -8.25
C ILE A 82 11.25 5.93 -7.33
N ASP A 83 10.20 5.59 -6.57
CA ASP A 83 9.53 6.53 -5.67
C ASP A 83 10.47 7.01 -4.53
N LEU A 84 11.32 6.12 -4.02
CA LEU A 84 12.34 6.43 -3.02
C LEU A 84 13.41 7.43 -3.53
N THR A 85 13.55 7.64 -4.85
CA THR A 85 14.45 8.67 -5.39
C THR A 85 13.99 10.09 -5.07
N VAL A 86 12.68 10.29 -4.88
CA VAL A 86 12.09 11.59 -4.51
C VAL A 86 11.60 11.61 -3.05
N ASN A 87 11.31 10.45 -2.46
CA ASN A 87 10.85 10.30 -1.08
C ASN A 87 11.74 9.33 -0.26
N SER A 88 13.04 9.59 -0.20
CA SER A 88 14.04 8.67 0.39
C SER A 88 13.88 8.30 1.87
N GLN A 89 12.94 8.92 2.60
CA GLN A 89 12.75 8.73 4.05
C GLN A 89 11.41 8.08 4.41
N ASP A 90 10.68 7.55 3.43
CA ASP A 90 9.39 6.92 3.71
C ASP A 90 9.54 5.44 4.04
N VAL A 91 9.04 5.09 5.22
CA VAL A 91 8.97 3.69 5.65
C VAL A 91 8.03 2.90 4.77
N GLU A 92 6.92 3.47 4.31
CA GLU A 92 5.88 2.72 3.61
C GLU A 92 6.43 2.17 2.29
N GLU A 93 7.04 3.02 1.46
CA GLU A 93 7.66 2.65 0.18
C GLU A 93 8.77 1.61 0.40
N THR A 94 9.58 1.77 1.45
CA THR A 94 10.63 0.82 1.81
C THR A 94 10.06 -0.55 2.18
N VAL A 95 9.00 -0.58 2.99
CA VAL A 95 8.33 -1.82 3.43
C VAL A 95 7.56 -2.46 2.28
N TRP A 96 6.92 -1.68 1.41
CA TRP A 96 6.23 -2.21 0.24
C TRP A 96 7.21 -2.80 -0.80
N ARG A 97 8.38 -2.18 -0.96
CA ARG A 97 9.49 -2.79 -1.70
C ARG A 97 9.91 -4.11 -1.08
N TYR A 98 10.10 -4.16 0.25
CA TYR A 98 10.39 -5.40 0.97
C TYR A 98 9.33 -6.47 0.67
N LEU A 99 8.04 -6.14 0.79
CA LEU A 99 6.94 -7.08 0.58
C LEU A 99 6.92 -7.64 -0.86
N CYS A 100 7.22 -6.79 -1.85
CA CYS A 100 7.39 -7.24 -3.23
C CYS A 100 8.55 -8.24 -3.37
N ILE A 101 9.72 -7.91 -2.80
CA ILE A 101 10.90 -8.80 -2.85
C ILE A 101 10.62 -10.10 -2.08
N ALA A 102 9.91 -10.05 -0.96
CA ALA A 102 9.57 -11.23 -0.18
C ALA A 102 8.70 -12.21 -0.98
N GLN A 103 7.73 -11.69 -1.75
CA GLN A 103 6.90 -12.52 -2.62
C GLN A 103 7.65 -13.07 -3.85
N PHE A 104 8.63 -12.32 -4.37
CA PHE A 104 9.38 -12.70 -5.57
C PHE A 104 10.60 -13.59 -5.30
N GLN A 105 11.35 -13.31 -4.23
CA GLN A 105 12.67 -13.87 -3.93
C GLN A 105 12.79 -14.43 -2.49
N GLY A 106 11.75 -14.28 -1.67
CA GLY A 106 11.73 -14.74 -0.29
C GLY A 106 12.13 -13.68 0.75
N VAL A 107 11.69 -13.90 1.98
CA VAL A 107 11.89 -13.02 3.15
C VAL A 107 13.37 -12.71 3.41
N GLU A 108 14.25 -13.70 3.28
CA GLU A 108 15.68 -13.51 3.52
C GLU A 108 16.30 -12.50 2.52
N ALA A 109 15.95 -12.61 1.23
CA ALA A 109 16.39 -11.68 0.21
C ALA A 109 15.84 -10.26 0.47
N ALA A 110 14.58 -10.16 0.86
CA ALA A 110 13.94 -8.89 1.21
C ALA A 110 14.65 -8.21 2.39
N LYS A 111 14.98 -8.98 3.44
CA LYS A 111 15.68 -8.47 4.62
C LYS A 111 17.11 -8.03 4.30
N ASN A 112 17.84 -8.81 3.51
CA ASN A 112 19.22 -8.48 3.10
C ASN A 112 19.30 -7.22 2.22
N THR A 113 18.21 -6.88 1.53
CA THR A 113 18.12 -5.71 0.65
C THR A 113 17.26 -4.59 1.22
N LEU A 114 16.89 -4.64 2.50
CA LEU A 114 16.10 -3.60 3.15
C LEU A 114 16.86 -2.28 3.15
N LEU A 115 16.26 -1.25 2.56
CA LEU A 115 16.87 0.07 2.44
C LEU A 115 16.75 0.83 3.76
N PRO A 116 17.80 1.51 4.24
CA PRO A 116 17.76 2.22 5.50
C PRO A 116 16.90 3.47 5.42
N VAL A 117 15.93 3.60 6.33
CA VAL A 117 15.12 4.81 6.49
C VAL A 117 15.59 5.60 7.71
N LYS A 118 15.79 6.92 7.57
CA LYS A 118 16.19 7.80 8.67
C LYS A 118 15.05 8.77 8.99
N ASN A 119 14.71 8.88 10.27
CA ASN A 119 13.89 9.98 10.80
C ASN A 119 12.46 10.09 10.23
N ASP A 120 11.76 8.98 9.95
CA ASP A 120 10.31 9.06 9.69
C ASP A 120 9.63 9.71 10.91
N PRO A 121 8.81 10.77 10.76
CA PRO A 121 8.23 11.48 11.89
C PRO A 121 7.19 10.65 12.65
N ARG A 122 6.64 9.59 12.06
CA ARG A 122 5.55 8.76 12.59
C ARG A 122 6.10 7.61 13.46
N PRO A 123 5.92 7.63 14.80
CA PRO A 123 6.46 6.59 15.69
C PRO A 123 6.01 5.17 15.35
N VAL A 124 4.73 4.94 15.01
CA VAL A 124 4.26 3.60 14.59
C VAL A 124 5.01 3.10 13.36
N LEU A 125 5.30 3.94 12.37
CA LEU A 125 6.00 3.48 11.17
C LEU A 125 7.48 3.24 11.41
N ARG A 126 8.14 4.02 12.29
CA ARG A 126 9.49 3.65 12.72
C ARG A 126 9.52 2.24 13.33
N SER A 127 8.52 1.90 14.15
CA SER A 127 8.39 0.56 14.71
C SER A 127 8.03 -0.50 13.67
N VAL A 128 7.24 -0.16 12.65
CA VAL A 128 7.02 -1.03 11.49
C VAL A 128 8.34 -1.33 10.79
N TYR A 129 9.15 -0.31 10.49
CA TYR A 129 10.48 -0.51 9.91
C TYR A 129 11.33 -1.43 10.79
N ASP A 130 11.37 -1.19 12.10
CA ASP A 130 12.13 -2.01 13.04
C ASP A 130 11.65 -3.46 13.08
N LEU A 131 10.34 -3.71 12.92
CA LEU A 131 9.79 -5.07 12.82
C LEU A 131 10.35 -5.81 11.60
N PHE A 132 10.29 -5.18 10.42
CA PHE A 132 10.80 -5.77 9.17
C PHE A 132 12.33 -5.90 9.17
N ALA A 133 13.04 -5.02 9.86
CA ALA A 133 14.48 -5.13 10.10
C ALA A 133 14.84 -6.25 11.10
N GLY A 134 13.89 -6.75 11.88
CA GLY A 134 14.09 -7.74 12.94
C GLY A 134 14.61 -7.14 14.26
N ASN A 135 14.44 -5.84 14.46
CA ASN A 135 14.83 -5.10 15.67
C ASN A 135 13.67 -4.90 16.66
N CYS A 136 12.45 -5.28 16.29
CA CYS A 136 11.22 -5.08 17.06
C CYS A 136 10.35 -6.34 16.97
N THR A 137 9.60 -6.68 18.03
CA THR A 137 8.63 -7.79 18.02
C THR A 137 7.23 -7.30 17.65
N PRO A 138 6.31 -8.22 17.27
CA PRO A 138 4.91 -7.87 17.07
C PRO A 138 4.25 -7.17 18.27
N GLU A 139 4.57 -7.59 19.49
CA GLU A 139 4.01 -7.02 20.73
C GLU A 139 4.47 -5.57 20.94
N ASP A 140 5.72 -5.26 20.60
CA ASP A 140 6.25 -3.91 20.72
C ASP A 140 5.58 -2.95 19.73
N LEU A 141 5.35 -3.41 18.49
CA LEU A 141 4.59 -2.64 17.50
C LEU A 141 3.13 -2.40 17.95
N LEU A 142 2.47 -3.40 18.53
CA LEU A 142 1.12 -3.24 19.07
C LEU A 142 1.06 -2.20 20.19
N LYS A 143 2.01 -2.21 21.14
CA LYS A 143 2.06 -1.21 22.23
C LYS A 143 2.17 0.20 21.68
N ILE A 144 3.03 0.41 20.66
CA ILE A 144 3.19 1.72 20.03
C ILE A 144 1.91 2.13 19.31
N GLY A 145 1.28 1.20 18.57
CA GLY A 145 0.00 1.43 17.92
C GLY A 145 -1.09 1.89 18.90
N GLN A 146 -1.23 1.21 20.03
CA GLN A 146 -2.20 1.52 21.08
C GLN A 146 -1.99 2.92 21.66
N ASN A 147 -0.74 3.28 21.93
CA ASN A 147 -0.38 4.61 22.46
C ASN A 147 -0.70 5.76 21.48
N GLN A 148 -0.86 5.47 20.19
CA GLN A 148 -1.19 6.44 19.14
C GLN A 148 -2.66 6.42 18.71
N GLY A 149 -3.51 5.73 19.49
CA GLY A 149 -4.95 5.68 19.27
C GLY A 149 -5.32 5.00 17.94
N LYS A 150 -6.47 5.39 17.38
CA LYS A 150 -7.07 4.67 16.22
C LYS A 150 -6.13 4.57 15.01
N ARG A 151 -5.40 5.65 14.69
CA ARG A 151 -4.47 5.67 13.55
C ARG A 151 -3.25 4.78 13.79
N GLY A 152 -2.71 4.77 15.02
CA GLY A 152 -1.63 3.86 15.39
C GLY A 152 -2.05 2.39 15.36
N ASN A 153 -3.24 2.09 15.89
CA ASN A 153 -3.81 0.75 15.80
C ASN A 153 -4.01 0.30 14.36
N PHE A 154 -4.54 1.18 13.50
CA PHE A 154 -4.67 0.87 12.08
C PHE A 154 -3.34 0.45 11.45
N TYR A 155 -2.29 1.29 11.55
CA TYR A 155 -1.01 1.00 10.91
C TYR A 155 -0.30 -0.21 11.51
N SER A 156 -0.32 -0.37 12.85
CA SER A 156 0.25 -1.55 13.50
C SER A 156 -0.42 -2.85 13.03
N HIS A 157 -1.75 -2.90 12.96
CA HIS A 157 -2.46 -4.10 12.53
C HIS A 157 -2.32 -4.36 11.03
N LEU A 158 -2.34 -3.32 10.18
CA LEU A 158 -2.09 -3.48 8.75
C LEU A 158 -0.72 -4.14 8.51
N TYR A 159 0.33 -3.56 9.08
CA TYR A 159 1.69 -4.03 8.83
C TYR A 159 2.02 -5.35 9.55
N LEU A 160 1.38 -5.67 10.67
CA LEU A 160 1.45 -7.02 11.25
C LEU A 160 0.80 -8.05 10.35
N GLY A 161 -0.36 -7.73 9.78
CA GLY A 161 -1.03 -8.59 8.81
C GLY A 161 -0.12 -8.93 7.64
N LEU A 162 0.50 -7.90 7.05
CA LEU A 162 1.43 -8.05 5.93
C LEU A 162 2.73 -8.79 6.32
N TYR A 163 3.25 -8.52 7.52
CA TYR A 163 4.43 -9.22 8.06
C TYR A 163 4.16 -10.72 8.22
N HIS A 164 3.04 -11.09 8.86
CA HIS A 164 2.66 -12.48 9.02
C HIS A 164 2.35 -13.17 7.68
N GLU A 165 1.79 -12.46 6.70
CA GLU A 165 1.64 -13.00 5.33
C GLU A 165 3.00 -13.35 4.71
N ALA A 166 3.98 -12.44 4.80
CA ALA A 166 5.33 -12.68 4.29
C ALA A 166 6.00 -13.89 4.97
N GLU A 167 5.81 -14.04 6.28
CA GLU A 167 6.30 -15.16 7.10
C GLU A 167 5.46 -16.46 6.95
N GLN A 168 4.50 -16.51 6.02
CA GLN A 168 3.60 -17.67 5.79
C GLN A 168 2.69 -18.04 6.98
N ASN A 169 2.48 -17.11 7.92
CA ASN A 169 1.61 -17.26 9.09
C ASN A 169 0.18 -16.76 8.79
N ILE A 170 -0.53 -17.47 7.91
CA ILE A 170 -1.79 -17.01 7.29
C ILE A 170 -2.91 -16.69 8.29
N GLU A 171 -3.07 -17.49 9.36
CA GLU A 171 -4.11 -17.27 10.36
C GLU A 171 -3.92 -15.94 11.11
N GLN A 172 -2.68 -15.62 11.48
CA GLN A 172 -2.36 -14.33 12.11
C GLN A 172 -2.50 -13.18 11.11
N ALA A 173 -2.06 -13.39 9.87
CA ALA A 173 -2.22 -12.41 8.79
C ALA A 173 -3.70 -12.02 8.61
N LYS A 174 -4.59 -13.03 8.45
CA LYS A 174 -6.04 -12.83 8.32
C LYS A 174 -6.62 -12.08 9.51
N THR A 175 -6.22 -12.46 10.74
CA THR A 175 -6.68 -11.81 11.98
C THR A 175 -6.37 -10.32 11.97
N TYR A 176 -5.11 -9.95 11.77
CA TYR A 176 -4.68 -8.56 11.84
C TYR A 176 -5.22 -7.71 10.68
N ILE A 177 -5.27 -8.24 9.46
CA ILE A 177 -5.88 -7.54 8.32
C ILE A 177 -7.36 -7.28 8.56
N ASN A 178 -8.10 -8.27 9.07
CA ASN A 178 -9.52 -8.10 9.39
C ASN A 178 -9.74 -6.97 10.41
N GLN A 179 -8.94 -6.94 11.47
CA GLN A 179 -9.01 -5.87 12.48
C GLN A 179 -8.67 -4.49 11.89
N ALA A 180 -7.62 -4.40 11.05
CA ALA A 180 -7.25 -3.15 10.38
C ALA A 180 -8.38 -2.64 9.46
N ALA A 181 -9.02 -3.54 8.70
CA ALA A 181 -10.08 -3.20 7.75
C ALA A 181 -11.40 -2.82 8.43
N THR A 182 -11.74 -3.45 9.56
CA THR A 182 -13.08 -3.33 10.19
C THR A 182 -13.09 -2.46 11.45
N GLU A 183 -12.17 -2.68 12.39
CA GLU A 183 -12.17 -2.03 13.70
C GLU A 183 -11.50 -0.64 13.66
N TYR A 184 -10.43 -0.51 12.88
CA TYR A 184 -9.58 0.68 12.86
C TYR A 184 -9.75 1.56 11.62
N LYS A 185 -10.99 1.71 11.14
CA LYS A 185 -11.30 2.57 9.98
C LYS A 185 -10.82 4.02 10.14
N ILE A 186 -10.00 4.48 9.20
CA ILE A 186 -9.52 5.87 9.07
C ILE A 186 -9.77 6.41 7.66
N ASP A 187 -9.81 7.74 7.50
CA ASP A 187 -9.93 8.39 6.20
C ASP A 187 -8.54 8.53 5.55
N ASP A 188 -8.01 7.40 5.08
CA ASP A 188 -6.67 7.26 4.53
C ASP A 188 -6.71 6.30 3.33
N TYR A 189 -5.80 6.49 2.37
CA TYR A 189 -5.67 5.57 1.23
C TYR A 189 -5.31 4.16 1.72
N MET A 190 -4.45 4.06 2.73
CA MET A 190 -3.98 2.79 3.26
C MET A 190 -5.09 1.97 3.90
N TRP A 191 -6.13 2.61 4.46
CA TRP A 191 -7.30 1.87 4.95
C TRP A 191 -8.06 1.17 3.83
N ASN A 192 -8.22 1.84 2.68
CA ASN A 192 -8.83 1.19 1.52
C ASN A 192 -7.96 0.05 1.00
N LEU A 193 -6.63 0.19 1.07
CA LEU A 193 -5.73 -0.93 0.78
C LEU A 193 -5.97 -2.12 1.71
N ALA A 194 -6.16 -1.91 3.02
CA ALA A 194 -6.45 -3.01 3.94
C ALA A 194 -7.74 -3.75 3.54
N VAL A 195 -8.77 -3.02 3.11
CA VAL A 195 -10.03 -3.59 2.60
C VAL A 195 -9.82 -4.35 1.29
N VAL A 196 -9.04 -3.80 0.35
CA VAL A 196 -8.68 -4.47 -0.91
C VAL A 196 -7.90 -5.76 -0.64
N HIS A 197 -6.95 -5.71 0.30
CA HIS A 197 -6.16 -6.86 0.72
C HIS A 197 -7.04 -7.97 1.30
N GLN A 198 -7.90 -7.60 2.26
CA GLN A 198 -8.87 -8.51 2.86
C GLN A 198 -9.71 -9.22 1.79
N ASN A 199 -10.28 -8.45 0.86
CA ASN A 199 -11.14 -8.97 -0.20
C ASN A 199 -10.39 -9.94 -1.13
N ILE A 200 -9.21 -9.53 -1.62
CA ILE A 200 -8.44 -10.32 -2.59
C ILE A 200 -7.84 -11.59 -1.96
N LYS A 201 -7.34 -11.51 -0.72
CA LYS A 201 -6.57 -12.59 -0.09
C LYS A 201 -7.40 -13.56 0.73
N PHE A 202 -8.39 -13.05 1.48
CA PHE A 202 -9.13 -13.86 2.45
C PHE A 202 -10.59 -14.06 2.08
N GLY A 203 -11.08 -13.34 1.05
CA GLY A 203 -12.49 -13.29 0.73
C GLY A 203 -13.28 -12.49 1.77
N VAL A 204 -14.44 -11.97 1.37
CA VAL A 204 -15.35 -11.30 2.31
C VAL A 204 -16.17 -12.37 3.03
N GLU A 205 -15.85 -12.68 4.27
CA GLU A 205 -16.86 -13.23 5.19
C GLU A 205 -17.73 -12.04 5.64
N LEU A 206 -18.84 -11.82 4.91
CA LEU A 206 -19.90 -10.90 5.29
C LEU A 206 -20.74 -11.48 6.45
#